data_AF-A0A956IQU6-F1
#
_entry.id   AF-A0A956IQU6-F1
#
_cell.length_a   1.000
_cell.length_b   1.000
_cell.length_c   1.000
_cell.angle_alpha   90.00
_cell.angle_beta   90.00
_cell.angle_gamma   90.00
#
_symmetry.space_group_name_H-M   'P 1'
#
loop_
_entity.id
_entity.type
_entity.pdbx_description
1 polymer ?
#
loop_
_entity_poly.entity_id
_entity_poly.type
_entity_poly.pdbx_seq_one_letter_code
_entity_poly.pdbx_strand_id
1 'polypeptide(L)'
;MRVLAGTSGFSYKEWRGSFYPEDVSANDMLRVYAERLPAVEINNTFYRMPKSSVVASWAEQVPEDFRFVIKASQRITHRQRLRDVDDSVAYLFKVIAILEQRLGAVLFQLPPFLKKDVPLLQSFLAVLPPECRPVLEFRHPSWFCDEVYDALSVGNAALCGGDLDAETKAPPLVATTTFGYLRMRREDTSYSDAELDEWAERISIQRWSEAFVFFKHEVEGPMLAEAFNGRFPRSAGARPSAPPPLIAKPPTATTAVRSTERAQNLRKAEPQPESSEGEGEPGVAIEG
;
A
#
# COMPACT_ATOMS: atom_id res chain seq x y z
N MET A 1 12.99 -15.02 -16.63
CA MET A 1 12.73 -14.24 -15.39
C MET A 1 11.74 -13.13 -15.72
N ARG A 2 10.74 -12.90 -14.87
CA ARG A 2 9.79 -11.78 -14.97
C ARG A 2 10.28 -10.61 -14.13
N VAL A 3 10.23 -9.39 -14.65
CA VAL A 3 10.52 -8.18 -13.86
C VAL A 3 9.28 -7.31 -13.79
N LEU A 4 9.03 -6.80 -12.59
CA LEU A 4 7.89 -5.95 -12.27
C LEU A 4 8.42 -4.67 -11.63
N ALA A 5 8.79 -3.72 -12.49
CA ALA A 5 9.23 -2.42 -12.02
C ALA A 5 8.04 -1.47 -11.82
N GLY A 6 8.09 -0.70 -10.75
CA GLY A 6 7.10 0.29 -10.39
C GLY A 6 7.70 1.38 -9.51
N THR A 7 6.84 2.07 -8.77
CA THR A 7 7.23 3.17 -7.88
C THR A 7 6.77 2.92 -6.45
N SER A 8 7.36 3.69 -5.55
CA SER A 8 7.11 3.66 -4.11
C SER A 8 5.90 4.50 -3.74
N GLY A 9 4.73 4.08 -4.25
CA GLY A 9 3.47 4.81 -4.19
C GLY A 9 2.99 5.21 -5.58
N PHE A 10 1.74 5.65 -5.69
CA PHE A 10 1.12 6.07 -6.95
C PHE A 10 0.44 7.45 -6.88
N SER A 11 0.02 7.93 -5.71
CA SER A 11 -0.90 9.07 -5.60
C SER A 11 -0.16 10.42 -5.46
N TYR A 12 0.51 10.87 -6.52
CA TYR A 12 1.29 12.11 -6.54
C TYR A 12 0.73 13.08 -7.59
N LYS A 13 0.49 14.35 -7.20
CA LYS A 13 -0.09 15.37 -8.10
C LYS A 13 0.94 15.93 -9.08
N GLU A 14 2.19 15.88 -8.68
CA GLU A 14 3.40 16.31 -9.40
C GLU A 14 3.59 15.50 -10.69
N TRP A 15 2.94 14.33 -10.78
CA TRP A 15 2.97 13.46 -11.95
C TRP A 15 1.93 13.82 -13.02
N ARG A 16 1.06 14.81 -12.77
CA ARG A 16 0.10 15.29 -13.78
C ARG A 16 0.81 16.01 -14.92
N GLY A 17 0.37 15.75 -16.14
CA GLY A 17 0.99 16.25 -17.38
C GLY A 17 2.19 15.44 -17.85
N SER A 18 2.91 14.76 -16.96
CA SER A 18 4.07 13.92 -17.31
C SER A 18 3.73 12.42 -17.36
N PHE A 19 3.17 11.88 -16.28
CA PHE A 19 2.76 10.48 -16.19
C PHE A 19 1.25 10.29 -16.19
N TYR A 20 0.52 11.20 -15.54
CA TYR A 20 -0.94 11.21 -15.52
C TYR A 20 -1.51 12.26 -16.47
N PRO A 21 -2.73 12.05 -16.99
CA PRO A 21 -3.54 13.13 -17.57
C PRO A 21 -3.65 14.31 -16.60
N GLU A 22 -3.66 15.54 -17.14
CA GLU A 22 -3.72 16.76 -16.32
C GLU A 22 -4.95 16.81 -15.40
N ASP A 23 -6.07 16.28 -15.90
CA ASP A 23 -7.38 16.29 -15.25
C ASP A 23 -7.68 15.02 -14.43
N VAL A 24 -6.71 14.12 -14.25
CA VAL A 24 -6.95 12.86 -13.52
C VAL A 24 -7.46 13.14 -12.10
N SER A 25 -8.55 12.48 -11.73
CA SER A 25 -9.07 12.52 -10.37
C SER A 25 -8.14 11.75 -9.43
N ALA A 26 -8.06 12.15 -8.16
CA ALA A 26 -7.25 11.41 -7.19
C ALA A 26 -7.71 9.95 -7.00
N ASN A 27 -9.01 9.68 -7.22
CA ASN A 27 -9.58 8.35 -7.11
C ASN A 27 -9.24 7.45 -8.31
N ASP A 28 -8.88 8.04 -9.45
CA ASP A 28 -8.55 7.28 -10.68
C ASP A 28 -7.04 7.15 -10.90
N MET A 29 -6.20 7.79 -10.07
CA MET A 29 -4.74 7.74 -10.21
C MET A 29 -4.20 6.30 -10.21
N LEU A 30 -4.69 5.41 -9.34
CA LEU A 30 -4.22 4.01 -9.33
C LEU A 30 -4.64 3.25 -10.59
N ARG A 31 -5.85 3.51 -11.08
CA ARG A 31 -6.34 2.93 -12.34
C ARG A 31 -5.44 3.33 -13.51
N VAL A 32 -5.19 4.63 -13.68
CA VAL A 32 -4.33 5.15 -14.75
C VAL A 32 -2.88 4.68 -14.57
N TYR A 33 -2.41 4.59 -13.33
CA TYR A 33 -1.08 4.04 -13.01
C TYR A 33 -0.93 2.60 -13.52
N ALA A 34 -1.95 1.76 -13.28
CA ALA A 34 -1.94 0.34 -13.64
C ALA A 34 -2.06 0.07 -15.15
N GLU A 35 -2.40 1.08 -15.96
CA GLU A 35 -2.35 0.98 -17.43
C GLU A 35 -0.91 0.97 -17.95
N ARG A 36 0.02 1.56 -17.18
CA ARG A 36 1.39 1.85 -17.59
C ARG A 36 2.41 0.97 -16.87
N LEU A 37 2.23 0.81 -15.56
CA LEU A 37 3.16 0.08 -14.70
C LEU A 37 2.51 -1.17 -14.11
N PRO A 38 3.24 -2.31 -14.03
CA PRO A 38 2.66 -3.58 -13.61
C PRO A 38 2.66 -3.82 -12.09
N ALA A 39 3.29 -2.94 -11.31
CA ALA A 39 3.38 -3.10 -9.87
C ALA A 39 3.53 -1.77 -9.12
N VAL A 40 3.16 -1.76 -7.84
CA VAL A 40 3.38 -0.61 -6.93
C VAL A 40 3.73 -1.05 -5.51
N GLU A 41 4.65 -0.34 -4.87
CA GLU A 41 4.94 -0.49 -3.44
C GLU A 41 4.05 0.48 -2.63
N ILE A 42 3.11 -0.05 -1.85
CA ILE A 42 2.22 0.72 -0.99
C ILE A 42 2.91 1.02 0.34
N ASN A 43 3.15 2.32 0.56
CA ASN A 43 3.86 2.81 1.75
C ASN A 43 2.95 3.37 2.84
N ASN A 44 1.73 3.82 2.53
CA ASN A 44 0.83 4.40 3.54
C ASN A 44 0.50 3.43 4.69
N THR A 45 0.51 2.13 4.40
CA THR A 45 0.34 1.04 5.39
C THR A 45 1.42 1.02 6.46
N PHE A 46 2.58 1.62 6.21
CA PHE A 46 3.63 1.83 7.20
C PHE A 46 3.11 2.64 8.39
N TYR A 47 2.39 3.74 8.13
CA TYR A 47 1.94 4.66 9.17
C TYR A 47 0.67 4.18 9.88
N ARG A 48 -0.23 3.54 9.13
CA ARG A 48 -1.53 3.08 9.63
C ARG A 48 -1.86 1.71 9.05
N MET A 49 -2.39 0.82 9.88
CA MET A 49 -2.87 -0.47 9.39
C MET A 49 -3.95 -0.27 8.31
N PRO A 50 -3.93 -1.05 7.21
CA PRO A 50 -4.91 -0.91 6.15
C PRO A 50 -6.31 -1.24 6.65
N LYS A 51 -7.30 -0.63 6.00
CA LYS A 51 -8.72 -0.98 6.15
C LYS A 51 -9.13 -1.87 4.98
N SER A 52 -9.94 -2.89 5.23
CA SER A 52 -10.45 -3.80 4.20
C SER A 52 -11.11 -3.09 3.03
N SER A 53 -11.90 -2.03 3.28
CA SER A 53 -12.55 -1.26 2.21
C SER A 53 -11.57 -0.53 1.28
N VAL A 54 -10.44 -0.07 1.81
CA VAL A 54 -9.39 0.59 1.02
C VAL A 54 -8.67 -0.43 0.15
N VAL A 55 -8.33 -1.59 0.70
CA VAL A 55 -7.66 -2.67 -0.04
C VAL A 55 -8.56 -3.25 -1.13
N ALA A 56 -9.84 -3.47 -0.84
CA ALA A 56 -10.83 -3.88 -1.84
C ALA A 56 -10.92 -2.88 -2.99
N SER A 57 -10.98 -1.58 -2.69
CA SER A 57 -11.01 -0.54 -3.71
C SER A 57 -9.74 -0.51 -4.57
N TRP A 58 -8.57 -0.86 -4.03
CA TRP A 58 -7.36 -0.99 -4.83
C TRP A 58 -7.44 -2.18 -5.81
N ALA A 59 -7.93 -3.33 -5.35
CA ALA A 59 -8.07 -4.52 -6.17
C ALA A 59 -9.03 -4.29 -7.37
N GLU A 60 -10.11 -3.55 -7.16
CA GLU A 60 -11.10 -3.19 -8.20
C GLU A 60 -10.55 -2.25 -9.29
N GLN A 61 -9.50 -1.50 -8.99
CA GLN A 61 -8.94 -0.50 -9.89
C GLN A 61 -7.87 -1.05 -10.82
N VAL A 62 -7.36 -2.26 -10.56
CA VAL A 62 -6.20 -2.78 -11.27
C VAL A 62 -6.48 -4.13 -11.91
N PRO A 63 -5.77 -4.44 -13.01
CA PRO A 63 -5.90 -5.75 -13.66
C PRO A 63 -5.42 -6.91 -12.77
N GLU A 64 -5.75 -8.13 -13.13
CA GLU A 64 -5.43 -9.33 -12.34
C GLU A 64 -3.91 -9.63 -12.31
N ASP A 65 -3.17 -9.26 -13.35
CA ASP A 65 -1.73 -9.46 -13.46
C ASP A 65 -0.89 -8.38 -12.77
N PHE A 66 -1.53 -7.31 -12.28
CA PHE A 66 -0.90 -6.24 -11.49
C PHE A 66 -0.48 -6.77 -10.12
N ARG A 67 0.63 -6.24 -9.57
CA ARG A 67 1.14 -6.66 -8.26
C ARG A 67 1.30 -5.48 -7.30
N PHE A 68 0.64 -5.58 -6.16
CA PHE A 68 0.91 -4.73 -5.00
C PHE A 68 1.99 -5.36 -4.14
N VAL A 69 2.94 -4.55 -3.70
CA VAL A 69 3.79 -4.88 -2.56
C VAL A 69 3.39 -4.00 -1.40
N ILE A 70 3.08 -4.62 -0.26
CA ILE A 70 2.62 -3.90 0.92
C ILE A 70 3.78 -3.69 1.88
N LYS A 71 4.09 -2.44 2.21
CA LYS A 71 5.01 -2.15 3.31
C LYS A 71 4.30 -2.37 4.65
N ALA A 72 4.84 -3.26 5.46
CA ALA A 72 4.30 -3.59 6.77
C ALA A 72 4.28 -2.36 7.69
N SER A 73 3.33 -2.33 8.64
CA SER A 73 3.20 -1.22 9.56
C SER A 73 4.43 -1.05 10.45
N GLN A 74 4.82 0.19 10.72
CA GLN A 74 5.83 0.55 11.72
C GLN A 74 5.50 -0.02 13.11
N ARG A 75 4.23 -0.34 13.37
CA ARG A 75 3.83 -1.08 14.58
C ARG A 75 4.63 -2.38 14.70
N ILE A 76 4.75 -3.15 13.63
CA ILE A 76 5.46 -4.44 13.59
C ILE A 76 6.97 -4.21 13.62
N THR A 77 7.50 -3.38 12.71
CA THR A 77 8.96 -3.32 12.48
C THR A 77 9.70 -2.33 13.39
N HIS A 78 9.08 -1.21 13.80
CA HIS A 78 9.75 -0.13 14.53
C HIS A 78 9.37 -0.08 16.01
N ARG A 79 8.08 -0.26 16.32
CA ARG A 79 7.56 -0.18 17.69
C ARG A 79 7.74 -1.50 18.42
N GLN A 80 7.15 -2.57 17.90
CA GLN A 80 7.28 -3.93 18.45
C GLN A 80 8.64 -4.56 18.13
N ARG A 81 9.32 -4.09 17.07
CA ARG A 81 10.66 -4.55 16.67
C ARG A 81 10.68 -6.07 16.52
N LEU A 82 9.67 -6.59 15.83
CA LEU A 82 9.46 -8.02 15.56
C LEU A 82 9.11 -8.90 16.78
N ARG A 83 8.92 -8.34 17.98
CA ARG A 83 8.51 -9.07 19.19
C ARG A 83 7.01 -9.01 19.41
N ASP A 84 6.40 -10.12 19.81
CA ASP A 84 4.98 -10.21 20.16
C ASP A 84 4.07 -9.63 19.06
N VAL A 85 4.38 -9.96 17.79
CA VAL A 85 3.74 -9.34 16.61
C VAL A 85 2.58 -10.15 16.05
N ASP A 86 2.26 -11.30 16.62
CA ASP A 86 1.28 -12.28 16.15
C ASP A 86 -0.05 -11.62 15.75
N ASP A 87 -0.65 -10.83 16.65
CA ASP A 87 -1.91 -10.12 16.38
C ASP A 87 -1.78 -9.07 15.27
N SER A 88 -0.66 -8.35 15.25
CA SER A 88 -0.39 -7.32 14.23
C SER A 88 -0.19 -7.95 12.85
N VAL A 89 0.53 -9.08 12.78
CA VAL A 89 0.75 -9.87 11.58
C VAL A 89 -0.57 -10.47 11.10
N ALA A 90 -1.30 -11.15 11.98
CA ALA A 90 -2.60 -11.74 11.67
C ALA A 90 -3.59 -10.70 11.12
N TYR A 91 -3.67 -9.52 11.75
CA TYR A 91 -4.51 -8.44 11.24
C TYR A 91 -4.06 -7.97 9.85
N LEU A 92 -2.76 -7.70 9.67
CA LEU A 92 -2.24 -7.22 8.38
C LEU A 92 -2.57 -8.21 7.26
N PHE A 93 -2.23 -9.50 7.46
CA PHE A 93 -2.44 -10.55 6.49
C PHE A 93 -3.91 -10.82 6.20
N LYS A 94 -4.78 -10.77 7.23
CA LYS A 94 -6.24 -10.84 7.02
C LYS A 94 -6.75 -9.75 6.08
N VAL A 95 -6.25 -8.52 6.22
CA VAL A 95 -6.72 -7.39 5.40
C VAL A 95 -6.14 -7.43 3.99
N ILE A 96 -4.85 -7.74 3.83
CA ILE A 96 -4.22 -7.75 2.51
C ILE A 96 -4.54 -9.00 1.69
N ALA A 97 -5.06 -10.07 2.30
CA ALA A 97 -5.56 -11.24 1.59
C ALA A 97 -6.65 -10.91 0.56
N ILE A 98 -7.35 -9.78 0.72
CA ILE A 98 -8.33 -9.24 -0.26
C ILE A 98 -7.70 -9.01 -1.64
N LEU A 99 -6.39 -8.78 -1.71
CA LEU A 99 -5.69 -8.58 -2.97
C LEU A 99 -5.53 -9.89 -3.76
N GLU A 100 -5.66 -11.05 -3.12
CA GLU A 100 -5.55 -12.37 -3.74
C GLU A 100 -4.25 -12.47 -4.59
N GLN A 101 -4.38 -12.86 -5.86
CA GLN A 101 -3.26 -13.00 -6.80
C GLN A 101 -2.52 -11.68 -7.06
N ARG A 102 -3.12 -10.52 -6.75
CA ARG A 102 -2.48 -9.21 -6.88
C ARG A 102 -1.52 -8.91 -5.72
N LEU A 103 -1.52 -9.68 -4.63
CA LEU A 103 -0.51 -9.53 -3.58
C LEU A 103 0.81 -10.13 -4.06
N GLY A 104 1.79 -9.27 -4.36
CA GLY A 104 3.12 -9.68 -4.82
C GLY A 104 4.06 -10.07 -3.67
N ALA A 105 4.24 -9.18 -2.69
CA ALA A 105 5.14 -9.38 -1.56
C ALA A 105 4.77 -8.45 -0.38
N VAL A 106 5.38 -8.69 0.79
CA VAL A 106 5.23 -7.82 1.97
C VAL A 106 6.60 -7.37 2.45
N LEU A 107 6.83 -6.06 2.43
CA LEU A 107 8.10 -5.44 2.82
C LEU A 107 8.12 -5.12 4.33
N PHE A 108 9.09 -5.70 5.03
CA PHE A 108 9.42 -5.45 6.42
C PHE A 108 10.74 -4.68 6.51
N GLN A 109 10.65 -3.36 6.38
CA GLN A 109 11.80 -2.47 6.60
C GLN A 109 12.03 -2.27 8.10
N LEU A 110 13.21 -2.66 8.58
CA LEU A 110 13.64 -2.51 9.97
C LEU A 110 14.29 -1.14 10.21
N PRO A 111 14.17 -0.55 11.41
CA PRO A 111 14.81 0.71 11.73
C PRO A 111 16.34 0.59 11.84
N PRO A 112 17.10 1.68 11.62
CA PRO A 112 18.56 1.67 11.67
C PRO A 112 19.13 1.34 13.06
N PHE A 113 18.38 1.54 14.14
CA PHE A 113 18.82 1.24 15.49
C PHE A 113 18.67 -0.25 15.88
N LEU A 114 17.93 -1.05 15.10
CA LEU A 114 17.72 -2.46 15.42
C LEU A 114 18.88 -3.27 14.88
N LYS A 115 19.75 -3.72 15.79
CA LYS A 115 20.93 -4.53 15.47
C LYS A 115 20.55 -6.01 15.26
N LYS A 116 21.44 -6.75 14.59
CA LYS A 116 21.32 -8.19 14.33
C LYS A 116 20.92 -8.95 15.59
N ASP A 117 19.88 -9.75 15.43
CA ASP A 117 19.38 -10.73 16.38
C ASP A 117 18.76 -11.86 15.55
N VAL A 118 19.54 -12.91 15.29
CA VAL A 118 19.14 -14.02 14.41
C VAL A 118 17.99 -14.85 15.02
N PRO A 119 18.01 -15.20 16.32
CA PRO A 119 16.86 -15.88 16.95
C PRO A 119 15.56 -15.08 16.86
N LEU A 120 15.62 -13.75 17.02
CA LEU A 120 14.46 -12.87 16.82
C LEU A 120 13.96 -12.91 15.38
N LEU A 121 14.85 -12.83 14.40
CA LEU A 121 14.50 -12.90 12.99
C LEU A 121 13.83 -14.24 12.64
N GLN A 122 14.40 -15.36 13.10
CA GLN A 122 13.84 -16.69 12.88
C GLN A 122 12.46 -16.85 13.52
N SER A 123 12.30 -16.39 14.76
CA SER A 123 11.00 -16.40 15.45
C SER A 123 9.97 -15.57 14.71
N PHE A 124 10.35 -14.39 14.21
CA PHE A 124 9.48 -13.54 13.41
C PHE A 124 9.07 -14.19 12.09
N LEU A 125 10.01 -14.78 11.35
CA LEU A 125 9.74 -15.46 10.09
C LEU A 125 8.78 -16.64 10.29
N ALA A 126 8.88 -17.36 11.40
CA ALA A 126 8.00 -18.47 11.75
C ALA A 126 6.54 -18.04 12.04
N VAL A 127 6.31 -16.77 12.40
CA VAL A 127 4.95 -16.21 12.64
C VAL A 127 4.26 -15.82 11.32
N LEU A 128 5.01 -15.67 10.23
CA LEU A 128 4.43 -15.25 8.95
C LEU A 128 3.66 -16.40 8.28
N PRO A 129 2.55 -16.11 7.56
CA PRO A 129 1.82 -17.13 6.84
C PRO A 129 2.70 -17.85 5.79
N PRO A 130 2.60 -19.18 5.63
CA PRO A 130 3.46 -19.95 4.72
C PRO A 130 3.45 -19.49 3.26
N GLU A 131 2.30 -18.98 2.79
CA GLU A 131 2.10 -18.55 1.42
C GLU A 131 2.60 -17.12 1.17
N CYS A 132 3.06 -16.41 2.20
CA CYS A 132 3.54 -15.05 2.03
C CYS A 132 4.91 -15.01 1.33
N ARG A 133 5.18 -13.88 0.69
CA ARG A 133 6.48 -13.56 0.10
C ARG A 133 7.09 -12.40 0.89
N PRO A 134 7.74 -12.67 2.03
CA PRO A 134 8.27 -11.64 2.89
C PRO A 134 9.57 -11.08 2.31
N VAL A 135 9.76 -9.78 2.48
CA VAL A 135 10.97 -9.06 2.10
C VAL A 135 11.51 -8.35 3.32
N LEU A 136 12.78 -8.56 3.67
CA LEU A 136 13.43 -7.89 4.78
C LEU A 136 14.36 -6.81 4.26
N GLU A 137 14.15 -5.58 4.71
CA GLU A 137 15.03 -4.46 4.42
C GLU A 137 15.73 -4.02 5.71
N PHE A 138 17.02 -4.34 5.80
CA PHE A 138 17.84 -4.00 6.95
C PHE A 138 18.48 -2.63 6.77
N ARG A 139 18.53 -1.87 7.87
CA ARG A 139 19.19 -0.55 7.93
C ARG A 139 20.44 -0.53 8.78
N HIS A 140 20.66 -1.54 9.62
CA HIS A 140 21.87 -1.66 10.43
C HIS A 140 22.89 -2.59 9.76
N PRO A 141 24.18 -2.20 9.62
CA PRO A 141 25.18 -3.00 8.90
C PRO A 141 25.39 -4.41 9.44
N SER A 142 25.14 -4.63 10.74
CA SER A 142 25.38 -5.93 11.37
C SER A 142 24.47 -7.06 10.85
N TRP A 143 23.42 -6.74 10.07
CA TRP A 143 22.54 -7.75 9.46
C TRP A 143 23.12 -8.38 8.18
N PHE A 144 24.13 -7.77 7.56
CA PHE A 144 24.68 -8.25 6.30
C PHE A 144 25.79 -9.30 6.55
N CYS A 145 25.37 -10.53 6.90
CA CYS A 145 26.26 -11.66 7.13
C CYS A 145 25.56 -13.01 6.84
N ASP A 146 26.34 -14.06 6.64
CA ASP A 146 25.85 -15.38 6.17
C ASP A 146 24.76 -15.98 7.07
N GLU A 147 24.91 -15.90 8.40
CA GLU A 147 23.87 -16.37 9.34
C GLU A 147 22.48 -15.76 9.10
N VAL A 148 22.44 -14.49 8.67
CA VAL A 148 21.18 -13.80 8.35
C VAL A 148 20.66 -14.26 6.99
N TYR A 149 21.53 -14.42 6.00
CA TYR A 149 21.13 -14.92 4.67
C TYR A 149 20.60 -16.36 4.73
N ASP A 150 21.19 -17.20 5.58
CA ASP A 150 20.70 -18.55 5.85
C ASP A 150 19.33 -18.52 6.53
N ALA A 151 19.15 -17.67 7.55
CA ALA A 151 17.86 -17.52 8.23
C ALA A 151 16.75 -17.03 7.26
N LEU A 152 17.08 -16.07 6.40
CA LEU A 152 16.19 -15.61 5.33
C LEU A 152 15.85 -16.73 4.35
N SER A 153 16.83 -17.54 3.95
CA SER A 153 16.63 -18.65 3.01
C SER A 153 15.73 -19.74 3.59
N VAL A 154 15.92 -20.11 4.86
CA VAL A 154 15.05 -21.05 5.58
C VAL A 154 13.63 -20.51 5.71
N GLY A 155 13.47 -19.22 5.98
CA GLY A 155 12.16 -18.56 6.06
C GLY A 155 11.56 -18.15 4.72
N ASN A 156 12.15 -18.55 3.59
CA ASN A 156 11.75 -18.16 2.24
C ASN A 156 11.51 -16.63 2.09
N ALA A 157 12.39 -15.85 2.71
CA ALA A 157 12.31 -14.40 2.78
C ALA A 157 13.38 -13.74 1.91
N ALA A 158 12.99 -12.79 1.06
CA ALA A 158 13.91 -12.08 0.20
C ALA A 158 14.66 -11.00 0.97
N LEU A 159 15.97 -10.89 0.75
CA LEU A 159 16.73 -9.69 1.14
C LEU A 159 16.38 -8.54 0.19
N CYS A 160 15.99 -7.39 0.74
CA CYS A 160 15.85 -6.17 -0.05
C CYS A 160 17.22 -5.69 -0.53
N GLY A 161 17.45 -5.77 -1.84
CA GLY A 161 18.60 -5.16 -2.51
C GLY A 161 18.27 -3.75 -3.02
N GLY A 162 19.18 -3.22 -3.85
CA GLY A 162 19.07 -1.90 -4.46
C GLY A 162 20.21 -0.98 -4.04
N ASP A 163 20.07 0.31 -4.32
CA ASP A 163 20.91 1.35 -3.73
C ASP A 163 20.21 1.95 -2.50
N LEU A 164 20.97 2.67 -1.69
CA LEU A 164 20.46 3.38 -0.51
C LEU A 164 20.77 4.86 -0.63
N ASP A 165 19.97 5.64 0.07
CA ASP A 165 20.19 7.05 0.40
C ASP A 165 21.62 7.20 0.96
N ALA A 166 22.29 8.32 0.66
CA ALA A 166 23.75 8.53 0.72
C ALA A 166 24.47 8.18 2.05
N GLU A 167 23.73 7.92 3.13
CA GLU A 167 24.24 7.64 4.47
C GLU A 167 24.56 6.15 4.75
N THR A 168 24.20 5.22 3.85
CA THR A 168 24.40 3.78 4.08
C THR A 168 25.03 3.08 2.88
N LYS A 169 25.95 2.13 3.11
CA LYS A 169 26.45 1.26 2.03
C LYS A 169 25.30 0.49 1.39
N ALA A 170 25.25 0.46 0.06
CA ALA A 170 24.24 -0.30 -0.68
C ALA A 170 24.22 -1.77 -0.22
N PRO A 171 23.03 -2.36 0.01
CA PRO A 171 22.91 -3.75 0.40
C PRO A 171 23.45 -4.66 -0.71
N PRO A 172 24.07 -5.80 -0.36
CA PRO A 172 24.47 -6.78 -1.35
C PRO A 172 23.24 -7.38 -2.03
N LEU A 173 23.40 -7.80 -3.29
CA LEU A 173 22.38 -8.55 -4.01
C LEU A 173 22.61 -10.05 -3.73
N VAL A 174 21.88 -10.58 -2.76
CA VAL A 174 21.96 -12.00 -2.35
C VAL A 174 20.62 -12.68 -2.60
N ALA A 175 20.64 -13.76 -3.39
CA ALA A 175 19.45 -14.54 -3.67
C ALA A 175 19.15 -15.51 -2.52
N THR A 176 18.32 -15.07 -1.57
CA THR A 176 17.81 -15.90 -0.45
C THR A 176 16.49 -16.61 -0.77
N THR A 177 15.87 -16.32 -1.92
CA THR A 177 14.63 -16.96 -2.38
C THR A 177 14.63 -17.10 -3.90
N THR A 178 13.53 -17.65 -4.45
CA THR A 178 13.28 -17.70 -5.90
C THR A 178 12.84 -16.36 -6.49
N PHE A 179 12.65 -15.30 -5.68
CA PHE A 179 12.32 -13.97 -6.17
C PHE A 179 13.23 -12.87 -5.62
N GLY A 180 13.41 -11.84 -6.43
CA GLY A 180 14.18 -10.64 -6.07
C GLY A 180 13.30 -9.49 -5.61
N TYR A 181 13.85 -8.63 -4.78
CA TYR A 181 13.25 -7.36 -4.41
C TYR A 181 14.30 -6.27 -4.33
N LEU A 182 14.08 -5.16 -5.05
CA LEU A 182 15.00 -4.03 -5.09
C LEU A 182 14.26 -2.71 -4.86
N ARG A 183 14.88 -1.82 -4.10
CA ARG A 183 14.44 -0.44 -3.93
C ARG A 183 15.51 0.48 -4.50
N MET A 184 15.13 1.32 -5.47
CA MET A 184 16.00 2.30 -6.10
C MET A 184 15.81 3.66 -5.41
N ARG A 185 16.77 4.06 -4.59
CA ARG A 185 16.75 5.15 -3.61
C ARG A 185 17.92 6.14 -3.76
N ARG A 186 18.60 6.18 -4.91
CA ARG A 186 19.65 7.19 -5.16
C ARG A 186 19.15 8.59 -4.84
N GLU A 187 19.98 9.39 -4.16
CA GLU A 187 19.58 10.72 -3.66
C GLU A 187 19.20 11.69 -4.78
N ASP A 188 20.00 11.73 -5.87
CA ASP A 188 19.73 12.59 -7.02
C ASP A 188 18.57 12.07 -7.90
N THR A 189 18.09 10.86 -7.65
CA THR A 189 16.99 10.16 -8.35
C THR A 189 17.07 10.05 -9.86
N SER A 190 18.16 10.52 -10.45
CA SER A 190 18.48 10.28 -11.84
C SER A 190 18.92 8.83 -12.00
N TYR A 191 18.77 8.24 -13.18
CA TYR A 191 19.50 7.04 -13.59
C TYR A 191 19.70 7.16 -15.09
N SER A 192 20.95 7.05 -15.54
CA SER A 192 21.25 6.98 -16.96
C SER A 192 20.86 5.62 -17.53
N ASP A 193 20.69 5.53 -18.86
CA ASP A 193 20.35 4.26 -19.49
C ASP A 193 21.39 3.16 -19.23
N ALA A 194 22.67 3.52 -19.19
CA ALA A 194 23.76 2.59 -18.88
C ALA A 194 23.68 2.05 -17.45
N GLU A 195 23.29 2.88 -16.48
CA GLU A 195 23.12 2.45 -15.08
C GLU A 195 21.89 1.54 -14.92
N LEU A 196 20.80 1.85 -15.63
CA LEU A 196 19.63 0.96 -15.68
C LEU A 196 19.98 -0.38 -16.35
N ASP A 197 20.82 -0.39 -17.38
CA ASP A 197 21.31 -1.61 -18.04
C ASP A 197 22.18 -2.45 -17.10
N GLU A 198 23.09 -1.81 -16.34
CA GLU A 198 23.92 -2.49 -15.34
C GLU A 198 23.06 -3.17 -14.26
N TRP A 199 22.03 -2.48 -13.75
CA TRP A 199 21.09 -3.09 -12.82
C TRP A 199 20.31 -4.23 -13.46
N ALA A 200 19.90 -4.09 -14.71
CA ALA A 200 19.19 -5.14 -15.42
C ALA A 200 20.06 -6.40 -15.60
N GLU A 201 21.35 -6.25 -15.91
CA GLU A 201 22.31 -7.36 -15.98
C GLU A 201 22.48 -8.03 -14.62
N ARG A 202 22.70 -7.25 -13.55
CA ARG A 202 22.87 -7.76 -12.18
C ARG A 202 21.68 -8.58 -11.69
N ILE A 203 20.45 -8.20 -12.07
CA ILE A 203 19.23 -8.97 -11.79
C ILE A 203 19.16 -10.21 -12.69
N SER A 204 19.50 -10.10 -13.98
CA SER A 204 19.39 -11.19 -14.96
C SER A 204 20.25 -12.41 -14.67
N ILE A 205 21.40 -12.22 -14.01
CA ILE A 205 22.28 -13.31 -13.61
C ILE A 205 21.83 -14.03 -12.33
N GLN A 206 20.80 -13.52 -11.63
CA GLN A 206 20.27 -14.15 -10.44
C GLN A 206 19.41 -15.37 -10.79
N ARG A 207 19.31 -16.32 -9.86
CA ARG A 207 18.43 -17.50 -9.99
C ARG A 207 16.98 -17.19 -9.61
N TRP A 208 16.48 -16.03 -10.03
CA TRP A 208 15.13 -15.58 -9.73
C TRP A 208 14.17 -15.90 -10.87
N SER A 209 12.98 -16.37 -10.53
CA SER A 209 11.87 -16.48 -11.48
C SER A 209 11.19 -15.13 -11.69
N GLU A 210 11.15 -14.27 -10.66
CA GLU A 210 10.53 -12.95 -10.67
C GLU A 210 11.34 -11.94 -9.84
N ALA A 211 11.39 -10.67 -10.23
CA ALA A 211 11.95 -9.60 -9.41
C ALA A 211 11.04 -8.37 -9.37
N PHE A 212 10.85 -7.81 -8.18
CA PHE A 212 10.20 -6.52 -7.98
C PHE A 212 11.24 -5.41 -7.87
N VAL A 213 11.03 -4.29 -8.56
CA VAL A 213 11.96 -3.16 -8.55
C VAL A 213 11.17 -1.87 -8.36
N PHE A 214 11.43 -1.13 -7.27
CA PHE A 214 10.66 0.07 -6.96
C PHE A 214 11.51 1.32 -6.95
N PHE A 215 11.25 2.22 -7.89
CA PHE A 215 11.84 3.56 -7.91
C PHE A 215 11.20 4.46 -6.85
N LYS A 216 11.98 5.44 -6.37
CA LYS A 216 11.49 6.47 -5.46
C LYS A 216 10.38 7.29 -6.16
N HIS A 217 9.54 7.93 -5.37
CA HIS A 217 8.33 8.60 -5.87
C HIS A 217 8.56 10.04 -6.38
N GLU A 218 9.79 10.37 -6.76
CA GLU A 218 10.06 11.66 -7.41
C GLU A 218 9.39 11.73 -8.80
N VAL A 219 9.45 12.90 -9.43
CA VAL A 219 8.77 13.20 -10.69
C VAL A 219 9.15 12.23 -11.81
N GLU A 220 10.42 11.82 -11.86
CA GLU A 220 10.99 10.92 -12.86
C GLU A 220 10.71 9.43 -12.56
N GLY A 221 10.33 9.10 -11.33
CA GLY A 221 10.18 7.72 -10.86
C GLY A 221 9.33 6.82 -11.77
N PRO A 222 8.14 7.24 -12.20
CA PRO A 222 7.32 6.45 -13.11
C PRO A 222 7.97 6.22 -14.49
N MET A 223 8.65 7.23 -15.06
CA MET A 223 9.36 7.10 -16.34
C MET A 223 10.53 6.12 -16.22
N LEU A 224 11.27 6.18 -15.12
CA LEU A 224 12.37 5.24 -14.84
C LEU A 224 11.85 3.81 -14.71
N ALA A 225 10.71 3.60 -14.05
CA ALA A 225 10.09 2.28 -13.94
C ALA A 225 9.64 1.75 -15.32
N GLU A 226 9.06 2.58 -16.18
CA GLU A 226 8.71 2.20 -17.56
C GLU A 226 9.95 1.83 -18.38
N ALA A 227 10.97 2.69 -18.35
CA ALA A 227 12.24 2.45 -19.03
C ALA A 227 12.91 1.16 -18.55
N PHE A 228 12.86 0.88 -17.25
CA PHE A 228 13.44 -0.34 -16.69
C PHE A 228 12.67 -1.60 -17.10
N ASN A 229 11.33 -1.54 -17.10
CA ASN A 229 10.53 -2.65 -17.63
C ASN A 229 10.85 -2.95 -19.11
N GLY A 230 11.19 -1.93 -19.91
CA GLY A 230 11.59 -2.08 -21.31
C GLY A 230 12.87 -2.91 -21.55
N ARG A 231 13.75 -3.03 -20.54
CA ARG A 231 14.97 -3.86 -20.59
C ARG A 231 14.71 -5.35 -20.44
N PHE A 232 13.50 -5.71 -20.02
CA PHE A 232 13.05 -7.09 -19.87
C PHE A 232 11.92 -7.34 -20.87
N PRO A 233 12.25 -7.54 -22.17
CA PRO A 233 11.24 -7.76 -23.19
C PRO A 233 10.37 -8.95 -22.78
N ARG A 234 9.07 -8.68 -22.63
CA ARG A 234 8.08 -9.72 -22.38
C ARG A 234 8.07 -10.65 -23.59
N SER A 235 7.82 -11.94 -23.37
CA SER A 235 7.45 -12.85 -24.46
C SER A 235 6.35 -12.18 -25.30
N ALA A 236 6.51 -12.15 -26.62
CA ALA A 236 5.65 -11.42 -27.54
C ALA A 236 4.15 -11.69 -27.23
N GLY A 237 3.41 -10.65 -26.83
CA GLY A 237 1.96 -10.73 -26.57
C GLY A 237 1.46 -10.17 -25.23
N ALA A 238 2.32 -9.95 -24.23
CA ALA A 238 1.89 -9.48 -22.91
C ALA A 238 1.96 -7.94 -22.77
N ARG A 239 0.95 -7.19 -23.24
CA ARG A 239 0.70 -5.84 -22.68
C ARG A 239 0.15 -5.99 -21.25
N PRO A 240 0.36 -5.01 -20.33
CA PRO A 240 -0.41 -5.00 -19.09
C PRO A 240 -1.88 -5.13 -19.46
N SER A 241 -2.61 -6.05 -18.82
CA SER A 241 -4.02 -6.17 -19.12
C SER A 241 -4.71 -4.84 -18.77
N ALA A 242 -5.73 -4.43 -19.52
CA ALA A 242 -6.39 -3.16 -19.24
C ALA A 242 -7.08 -3.25 -17.86
N PRO A 243 -7.10 -2.16 -17.06
CA PRO A 243 -7.86 -2.15 -15.82
C PRO A 243 -9.33 -2.50 -16.07
N PRO A 244 -10.01 -3.18 -15.12
CA PRO A 244 -11.43 -3.50 -15.24
C PRO A 244 -12.27 -2.23 -15.48
N PRO A 245 -13.29 -2.21 -16.35
CA PRO A 245 -14.09 -1.00 -16.57
C PRO A 245 -14.72 -0.50 -15.26
N LEU A 246 -14.89 0.82 -15.13
CA LEU A 246 -15.58 1.41 -13.99
C LEU A 246 -17.02 0.87 -13.94
N ILE A 247 -17.35 0.08 -12.92
CA ILE A 247 -18.76 -0.21 -12.61
C ILE A 247 -19.34 1.11 -12.12
N ALA A 248 -20.22 1.73 -12.92
CA ALA A 248 -20.94 2.92 -12.52
C ALA A 248 -21.63 2.62 -11.19
N LYS A 249 -21.31 3.39 -10.14
CA LYS A 249 -22.04 3.30 -8.88
C LYS A 249 -23.52 3.52 -9.21
N PRO A 250 -24.44 2.63 -8.78
CA PRO A 250 -25.86 2.90 -8.94
C PRO A 250 -26.16 4.27 -8.33
N PRO A 251 -26.99 5.11 -8.99
CA PRO A 251 -27.27 6.44 -8.50
C PRO A 251 -27.74 6.34 -7.05
N THR A 252 -27.02 7.02 -6.15
CA THR A 252 -27.42 7.15 -4.75
C THR A 252 -28.84 7.70 -4.76
N ALA A 253 -29.79 6.94 -4.21
CA ALA A 253 -31.15 7.42 -4.05
C ALA A 253 -31.08 8.70 -3.18
N THR A 254 -31.22 9.86 -3.82
CA THR A 254 -31.39 11.13 -3.13
C THR A 254 -32.69 11.04 -2.35
N THR A 255 -32.58 10.90 -1.03
CA THR A 255 -33.69 11.05 -0.09
C THR A 255 -34.19 12.49 -0.16
N ALA A 256 -35.13 12.76 -1.07
CA ALA A 256 -35.97 13.95 -1.01
C ALA A 256 -37.08 13.70 0.03
N VAL A 257 -36.77 13.93 1.30
CA VAL A 257 -37.80 14.12 2.34
C VAL A 257 -37.47 15.38 3.10
N ARG A 258 -38.13 16.48 2.71
CA ARG A 258 -38.62 17.56 3.59
C ARG A 258 -39.16 18.71 2.74
N SER A 259 -40.46 18.72 2.53
CA SER A 259 -41.28 19.93 2.34
C SER A 259 -42.73 19.55 2.05
N THR A 260 -43.49 19.13 3.07
CA THR A 260 -44.97 19.19 3.08
C THR A 260 -45.50 18.98 4.51
N GLU A 261 -45.09 19.83 5.46
CA GLU A 261 -45.83 20.05 6.71
C GLU A 261 -46.22 21.52 6.78
N ARG A 262 -47.07 21.97 5.85
CA ARG A 262 -47.71 23.29 5.93
C ARG A 262 -48.98 23.39 5.09
N ALA A 263 -49.89 22.43 5.17
CA ALA A 263 -51.26 22.60 4.68
C ALA A 263 -52.14 21.41 5.08
N GLN A 264 -52.54 21.31 6.34
CA GLN A 264 -53.77 20.64 6.78
C GLN A 264 -53.86 20.75 8.31
N ASN A 265 -54.44 21.85 8.79
CA ASN A 265 -55.29 21.91 9.99
C ASN A 265 -55.81 23.35 10.15
N LEU A 266 -56.58 23.78 9.16
CA LEU A 266 -57.54 24.87 9.28
C LEU A 266 -58.87 24.30 8.77
N ARG A 267 -59.69 23.82 9.71
CA ARG A 267 -61.17 23.71 9.64
C ARG A 267 -61.66 22.86 10.82
N LYS A 268 -62.05 23.52 11.90
CA LYS A 268 -63.43 23.52 12.44
C LYS A 268 -63.40 24.11 13.85
N ALA A 269 -63.99 25.29 13.96
CA ALA A 269 -64.44 25.89 15.21
C ALA A 269 -65.90 25.44 15.44
N GLU A 270 -66.26 25.14 16.69
CA GLU A 270 -67.52 25.51 17.37
C GLU A 270 -67.58 24.93 18.81
N PRO A 271 -68.43 25.43 19.73
CA PRO A 271 -67.97 26.09 20.96
C PRO A 271 -68.24 25.34 22.29
N GLN A 272 -67.74 25.96 23.37
CA GLN A 272 -67.77 25.59 24.80
C GLN A 272 -69.17 25.38 25.40
N PRO A 273 -69.24 24.77 26.60
CA PRO A 273 -69.69 25.57 27.74
C PRO A 273 -68.86 25.41 29.03
N GLU A 274 -69.05 26.41 29.89
CA GLU A 274 -68.40 26.78 31.16
C GLU A 274 -68.54 25.77 32.33
N SER A 275 -67.55 25.79 33.24
CA SER A 275 -67.67 25.73 34.73
C SER A 275 -66.26 25.82 35.33
N SER A 276 -65.82 26.96 35.89
CA SER A 276 -65.93 27.42 37.29
C SER A 276 -64.86 26.85 38.25
N GLU A 277 -64.24 27.79 38.99
CA GLU A 277 -63.42 27.63 40.23
C GLU A 277 -61.98 27.11 40.03
N GLY A 278 -60.92 27.63 40.64
CA GLY A 278 -60.72 28.71 41.61
C GLY A 278 -59.24 28.71 42.07
N GLU A 279 -58.72 29.92 42.33
CA GLU A 279 -57.66 30.29 43.29
C GLU A 279 -56.21 29.72 43.22
N GLY A 280 -55.22 30.63 43.30
CA GLY A 280 -53.92 30.36 43.95
C GLY A 280 -52.65 30.83 43.23
N GLU A 281 -52.28 32.11 43.37
CA GLU A 281 -50.88 32.60 43.34
C GLU A 281 -50.29 32.55 44.78
N PRO A 282 -49.01 32.86 45.07
CA PRO A 282 -47.77 32.92 44.26
C PRO A 282 -46.53 32.30 44.98
N GLY A 283 -45.34 32.32 44.36
CA GLY A 283 -44.04 32.11 45.05
C GLY A 283 -42.95 31.54 44.14
N VAL A 284 -42.05 32.34 43.54
CA VAL A 284 -40.79 32.88 44.10
C VAL A 284 -39.68 31.81 44.26
N ALA A 285 -38.59 32.05 43.52
CA ALA A 285 -37.17 31.90 43.89
C ALA A 285 -36.36 30.60 43.65
N ILE A 286 -35.32 30.80 42.81
CA ILE A 286 -33.87 30.67 43.14
C ILE A 286 -33.23 29.25 43.22
N GLU A 287 -32.22 29.10 42.35
CA GLU A 287 -30.95 28.33 42.41
C GLU A 287 -30.91 26.79 42.51
N GLY A 288 -29.95 26.26 41.73
CA GLY A 288 -29.49 24.88 41.68
C GLY A 288 -28.71 24.62 40.40
#